data_AF-K2J136-F1
#
_entry.id   AF-K2J136-F1
#
_cell.length_a   1.000
_cell.length_b   1.000
_cell.length_c   1.000
_cell.angle_alpha   90.00
_cell.angle_beta   90.00
_cell.angle_gamma   90.00
#
_symmetry.space_group_name_H-M   'P 1'
#
loop_
_entity.id
_entity.type
_entity.pdbx_description
1 polymer ?
#
loop_
_entity_poly.entity_id
_entity_poly.type
_entity_poly.pdbx_seq_one_letter_code
_entity_poly.pdbx_strand_id
1 'polypeptide(L)'
;MDKGICARVCALLLALLSFCTHALDDGILPPLMRVGEVSQSQYAVAWWQWQKSVPGPASPFSDMTGLRCDYSQSGPVWFLASAPNDHKVERYCNVPAGKYLFVPVMSQLAAPNYENEFECPAVQQAVAIKWPQVKTLSLELDGHDLGSLAAFRQKARSCFDLLGSVSRDRLPPKIYPSATEGYWVMLRPLSPGEHSLKIRSRYLADSGQELVQDIDYTINIY
;
A
#
# COMPACT_ATOMS: atom_id res chain seq x y z
N MET A 1 -47.41 -65.38 -18.02
CA MET A 1 -47.17 -64.96 -16.62
C MET A 1 -46.64 -63.54 -16.67
N ASP A 2 -47.53 -62.59 -16.38
CA ASP A 2 -47.34 -61.16 -16.49
C ASP A 2 -46.31 -60.61 -15.51
N LYS A 3 -45.56 -59.61 -15.97
CA LYS A 3 -44.67 -58.77 -15.16
C LYS A 3 -45.48 -57.56 -14.66
N GLY A 4 -45.74 -57.52 -13.36
CA GLY A 4 -46.36 -56.38 -12.66
C GLY A 4 -45.31 -55.53 -11.94
N ILE A 5 -45.33 -54.23 -12.24
CA ILE A 5 -44.50 -53.15 -11.69
C ILE A 5 -45.11 -52.63 -10.38
N CYS A 6 -44.29 -52.44 -9.33
CA CYS A 6 -44.53 -51.54 -8.18
C CYS A 6 -43.18 -51.45 -7.42
N ALA A 7 -42.60 -50.33 -7.01
CA ALA A 7 -43.15 -49.05 -6.61
C ALA A 7 -42.13 -47.90 -6.83
N ARG A 8 -42.67 -46.74 -7.20
CA ARG A 8 -42.11 -45.39 -6.97
C ARG A 8 -42.29 -45.10 -5.45
N VAL A 9 -41.51 -44.34 -4.69
CA VAL A 9 -40.95 -43.00 -4.85
C VAL A 9 -39.86 -42.89 -3.78
N CYS A 10 -38.62 -42.60 -4.15
CA CYS A 10 -37.60 -42.19 -3.18
C CYS A 10 -37.60 -40.67 -3.15
N ALA A 11 -38.13 -40.08 -2.07
CA ALA A 11 -38.13 -38.64 -1.87
C ALA A 11 -36.69 -38.16 -1.66
N LEU A 12 -36.11 -37.53 -2.69
CA LEU A 12 -34.85 -36.82 -2.60
C LEU A 12 -35.08 -35.54 -1.79
N LEU A 13 -34.72 -35.57 -0.51
CA LEU A 13 -34.45 -34.39 0.30
C LEU A 13 -33.25 -33.66 -0.30
N LEU A 14 -33.49 -32.67 -1.16
CA LEU A 14 -32.49 -31.66 -1.49
C LEU A 14 -32.29 -30.78 -0.25
N ALA A 15 -31.33 -31.16 0.59
CA ALA A 15 -30.74 -30.24 1.55
C ALA A 15 -30.08 -29.11 0.73
N LEU A 16 -30.71 -27.93 0.75
CA LEU A 16 -30.10 -26.69 0.30
C LEU A 16 -28.89 -26.43 1.20
N LEU A 17 -27.72 -26.87 0.77
CA LEU A 17 -26.46 -26.32 1.24
C LEU A 17 -26.45 -24.87 0.78
N SER A 18 -26.92 -23.97 1.65
CA SER A 18 -26.49 -22.57 1.61
C SER A 18 -24.99 -22.58 1.82
N PHE A 19 -24.25 -22.70 0.71
CA PHE A 19 -22.90 -22.22 0.66
C PHE A 19 -23.01 -20.72 0.89
N CYS A 20 -22.86 -20.28 2.14
CA CYS A 20 -22.35 -18.95 2.41
C CYS A 20 -20.97 -18.93 1.76
N THR A 21 -20.93 -18.57 0.49
CA THR A 21 -19.74 -18.00 -0.12
C THR A 21 -19.51 -16.68 0.62
N HIS A 22 -18.90 -16.76 1.80
CA HIS A 22 -17.94 -15.74 2.18
C HIS A 22 -16.86 -15.88 1.11
N ALA A 23 -17.07 -15.21 -0.03
CA ALA A 23 -15.93 -14.80 -0.81
C ALA A 23 -15.05 -14.11 0.22
N LEU A 24 -13.87 -14.68 0.47
CA LEU A 24 -12.80 -13.95 1.12
C LEU A 24 -12.60 -12.73 0.22
N ASP A 25 -13.31 -11.65 0.54
CA ASP A 25 -12.95 -10.35 0.02
C ASP A 25 -11.65 -10.07 0.75
N ASP A 26 -10.53 -10.41 0.11
CA ASP A 26 -9.18 -10.46 0.70
C ASP A 26 -8.71 -9.09 1.26
N GLY A 27 -9.59 -8.10 1.39
CA GLY A 27 -9.33 -6.73 1.85
C GLY A 27 -8.41 -5.95 0.91
N ILE A 28 -7.69 -6.64 0.03
CA ILE A 28 -6.64 -6.16 -0.83
C ILE A 28 -7.09 -6.22 -2.29
N LEU A 29 -6.81 -5.15 -3.01
CA LEU A 29 -6.96 -5.07 -4.45
C LEU A 29 -5.73 -5.70 -5.14
N PRO A 30 -5.90 -6.63 -6.09
CA PRO A 30 -4.77 -7.26 -6.81
C PRO A 30 -3.82 -6.21 -7.42
N PRO A 31 -2.49 -6.43 -7.41
CA PRO A 31 -1.49 -5.39 -7.66
C PRO A 31 -1.52 -4.79 -9.08
N LEU A 32 -2.06 -5.52 -10.06
CA LEU A 32 -2.19 -5.03 -11.45
C LEU A 32 -3.53 -4.34 -11.72
N MET A 33 -4.48 -4.39 -10.79
CA MET A 33 -5.76 -3.70 -10.92
C MET A 33 -5.58 -2.19 -10.77
N ARG A 34 -6.43 -1.44 -11.47
CA ARG A 34 -6.48 0.02 -11.41
C ARG A 34 -7.55 0.47 -10.42
N VAL A 35 -7.37 1.67 -9.86
CA VAL A 35 -8.43 2.41 -9.17
C VAL A 35 -8.78 3.61 -10.04
N GLY A 36 -9.97 3.57 -10.66
CA GLY A 36 -10.26 4.38 -11.84
C GLY A 36 -9.32 4.03 -12.98
N GLU A 37 -8.75 5.03 -13.64
CA GLU A 37 -7.80 4.86 -14.74
C GLU A 37 -6.33 4.75 -14.27
N VAL A 38 -6.06 4.80 -12.97
CA VAL A 38 -4.70 4.91 -12.43
C VAL A 38 -4.20 3.55 -11.94
N SER A 39 -3.02 3.13 -12.38
CA SER A 39 -2.39 1.89 -11.90
C SER A 39 -1.77 2.06 -10.51
N GLN A 40 -1.67 0.99 -9.74
CA GLN A 40 -1.04 1.03 -8.42
C GLN A 40 0.42 1.51 -8.46
N SER A 41 1.18 1.18 -9.51
CA SER A 41 2.53 1.73 -9.72
C SER A 41 2.57 3.25 -9.98
N GLN A 42 1.50 3.84 -10.50
CA GLN A 42 1.35 5.30 -10.59
C GLN A 42 0.98 5.88 -9.22
N TYR A 43 0.17 5.17 -8.42
CA TYR A 43 -0.06 5.54 -7.01
C TYR A 43 1.21 5.49 -6.16
N ALA A 44 2.15 4.58 -6.43
CA ALA A 44 3.46 4.59 -5.76
C ALA A 44 4.24 5.90 -6.02
N VAL A 45 4.16 6.44 -7.23
CA VAL A 45 4.73 7.75 -7.56
C VAL A 45 3.98 8.88 -6.84
N ALA A 46 2.65 8.90 -6.93
CA ALA A 46 1.81 9.90 -6.29
C ALA A 46 1.98 9.91 -4.75
N TRP A 47 2.17 8.73 -4.16
CA TRP A 47 2.43 8.57 -2.73
C TRP A 47 3.76 9.24 -2.32
N TRP A 48 4.84 9.07 -3.08
CA TRP A 48 6.11 9.76 -2.79
C TRP A 48 5.99 11.27 -2.93
N GLN A 49 5.30 11.73 -3.98
CA GLN A 49 5.05 13.13 -4.19
C GLN A 49 4.20 13.74 -3.06
N TRP A 50 3.20 13.01 -2.56
CA TRP A 50 2.43 13.40 -1.38
C TRP A 50 3.28 13.42 -0.10
N GLN A 51 3.99 12.33 0.20
CA GLN A 51 4.78 12.22 1.43
C GLN A 51 5.91 13.27 1.50
N LYS A 52 6.44 13.71 0.36
CA LYS A 52 7.46 14.77 0.25
C LYS A 52 6.89 16.16 0.00
N SER A 53 5.57 16.32 -0.12
CA SER A 53 4.93 17.59 -0.48
C SER A 53 5.03 18.68 0.59
N VAL A 54 5.34 18.31 1.83
CA VAL A 54 5.49 19.20 2.97
C VAL A 54 6.87 18.97 3.60
N PRO A 55 7.71 20.01 3.75
CA PRO A 55 9.02 19.86 4.37
C PRO A 55 8.94 19.83 5.91
N GLY A 56 9.96 19.24 6.53
CA GLY A 56 10.21 19.34 7.97
C GLY A 56 9.20 18.60 8.85
N PRO A 57 8.99 19.06 10.10
CA PRO A 57 8.14 18.38 11.09
C PRO A 57 6.66 18.30 10.73
N ALA A 58 6.21 19.04 9.73
CA ALA A 58 4.85 18.97 9.22
C ALA A 58 4.67 17.90 8.12
N SER A 59 5.76 17.25 7.68
CA SER A 59 5.70 16.18 6.67
C SER A 59 4.92 14.96 7.20
N PRO A 60 4.16 14.25 6.34
CA PRO A 60 3.52 12.98 6.73
C PRO A 60 4.52 11.95 7.28
N PHE A 61 5.76 11.97 6.80
CA PHE A 61 6.82 11.09 7.29
C PHE A 61 7.23 11.39 8.74
N SER A 62 7.27 12.68 9.12
CA SER A 62 7.67 13.13 10.46
C SER A 62 6.52 13.18 11.46
N ASP A 63 5.26 13.07 11.01
CA ASP A 63 4.11 12.97 11.90
C ASP A 63 4.10 11.58 12.57
N MET A 64 4.54 11.53 13.82
CA MET A 64 4.57 10.30 14.60
C MET A 64 3.21 9.94 15.21
N THR A 65 2.22 10.83 15.12
CA THR A 65 0.89 10.67 15.75
C THR A 65 -0.22 10.33 14.75
N GLY A 66 -0.02 10.62 13.47
CA GLY A 66 -1.03 10.43 12.43
C GLY A 66 -2.12 11.51 12.39
N LEU A 67 -2.11 12.48 13.32
CA LEU A 67 -3.13 13.53 13.42
C LEU A 67 -3.20 14.43 12.18
N ARG A 68 -2.20 14.39 11.29
CA ARG A 68 -2.16 15.12 10.02
C ARG A 68 -2.21 14.19 8.81
N CYS A 69 -2.73 12.97 8.98
CA CYS A 69 -2.81 12.01 7.88
C CYS A 69 -3.74 12.47 6.75
N ASP A 70 -4.58 13.48 6.95
CA ASP A 70 -5.48 14.06 5.96
C ASP A 70 -4.85 15.17 5.10
N TYR A 71 -3.64 15.60 5.47
CA TYR A 71 -3.03 16.76 4.87
C TYR A 71 -2.82 16.57 3.36
N SER A 72 -3.39 17.49 2.58
CA SER A 72 -3.27 17.53 1.11
C SER A 72 -3.66 16.21 0.40
N GLN A 73 -4.59 15.44 0.98
CA GLN A 73 -5.13 14.23 0.37
C GLN A 73 -6.42 14.54 -0.42
N SER A 74 -6.60 13.88 -1.56
CA SER A 74 -7.82 14.01 -2.37
C SER A 74 -8.00 12.80 -3.29
N GLY A 75 -9.17 12.70 -3.93
CA GLY A 75 -9.46 11.62 -4.87
C GLY A 75 -9.91 10.31 -4.18
N PRO A 76 -9.95 9.19 -4.92
CA PRO A 76 -10.51 7.92 -4.43
C PRO A 76 -9.55 7.12 -3.53
N VAL A 77 -8.28 7.51 -3.44
CA VAL A 77 -7.23 6.81 -2.69
C VAL A 77 -6.75 7.70 -1.55
N TRP A 78 -6.54 7.10 -0.38
CA TRP A 78 -5.94 7.70 0.80
C TRP A 78 -4.58 7.05 1.07
N PHE A 79 -3.54 7.85 1.09
CA PHE A 79 -2.17 7.43 1.35
C PHE A 79 -1.96 7.28 2.86
N LEU A 80 -1.42 6.14 3.29
CA LEU A 80 -0.88 6.00 4.65
C LEU A 80 0.61 6.32 4.63
N ALA A 81 1.06 7.16 5.56
CA ALA A 81 2.47 7.53 5.63
C ALA A 81 3.35 6.36 6.08
N SER A 82 4.58 6.36 5.59
CA SER A 82 5.69 5.57 6.13
C SER A 82 6.28 6.34 7.32
N ALA A 83 7.23 5.75 8.04
CA ALA A 83 7.83 6.37 9.23
C ALA A 83 9.34 6.06 9.30
N PRO A 84 10.10 6.81 10.14
CA PRO A 84 11.50 6.48 10.41
C PRO A 84 11.66 5.03 10.82
N ASN A 85 12.74 4.40 10.35
CA ASN A 85 13.09 3.04 10.74
C ASN A 85 13.54 2.99 12.21
N ASP A 86 13.54 1.79 12.78
CA ASP A 86 14.09 1.42 14.09
C ASP A 86 13.37 2.04 15.30
N HIS A 87 12.14 2.52 15.08
CA HIS A 87 11.21 2.97 16.12
C HIS A 87 9.81 2.39 15.87
N LYS A 88 9.12 2.00 16.95
CA LYS A 88 7.68 1.74 16.87
C LYS A 88 6.94 3.06 16.75
N VAL A 89 6.02 3.15 15.79
CA VAL A 89 5.20 4.34 15.55
C VAL A 89 3.73 3.99 15.65
N GLU A 90 2.99 4.71 16.47
CA GLU A 90 1.54 4.52 16.66
C GLU A 90 0.82 5.74 16.11
N ARG A 91 -0.03 5.54 15.10
CA ARG A 91 -0.72 6.62 14.38
C ARG A 91 -2.22 6.46 14.47
N TYR A 92 -2.91 7.53 14.79
CA TYR A 92 -4.35 7.62 14.63
C TYR A 92 -4.66 8.41 13.37
N CYS A 93 -5.52 7.90 12.49
CA CYS A 93 -5.86 8.54 11.23
C CYS A 93 -7.37 8.51 10.95
N ASN A 94 -7.96 9.68 10.67
CA ASN A 94 -9.34 9.78 10.19
C ASN A 94 -9.36 9.71 8.66
N VAL A 95 -10.20 8.83 8.11
CA VAL A 95 -10.33 8.65 6.67
C VAL A 95 -11.82 8.68 6.28
N PRO A 96 -12.23 9.44 5.26
CA PRO A 96 -13.60 9.37 4.77
C PRO A 96 -13.96 7.96 4.28
N ALA A 97 -15.20 7.53 4.49
CA ALA A 97 -15.70 6.28 3.95
C ALA A 97 -15.58 6.23 2.41
N GLY A 98 -15.43 5.02 1.87
CA GLY A 98 -15.34 4.79 0.42
C GLY A 98 -13.97 5.06 -0.20
N LYS A 99 -12.94 5.40 0.58
CA LYS A 99 -11.56 5.55 0.10
C LYS A 99 -10.84 4.22 0.10
N TYR A 100 -10.10 3.93 -0.98
CA TYR A 100 -9.08 2.89 -0.96
C TYR A 100 -7.90 3.36 -0.11
N LEU A 101 -7.25 2.46 0.63
CA LEU A 101 -6.06 2.82 1.41
C LEU A 101 -4.81 2.31 0.70
N PHE A 102 -3.84 3.17 0.44
CA PHE A 102 -2.60 2.79 -0.22
C PHE A 102 -1.45 2.78 0.79
N VAL A 103 -0.91 1.58 1.00
CA VAL A 103 -0.04 1.22 2.12
C VAL A 103 1.38 0.92 1.62
N PRO A 104 2.38 1.70 2.06
CA PRO A 104 3.79 1.50 1.72
C PRO A 104 4.44 0.49 2.67
N VAL A 105 4.22 -0.82 2.47
CA VAL A 105 4.76 -1.86 3.38
C VAL A 105 6.29 -1.83 3.42
N MET A 106 6.91 -1.61 2.26
CA MET A 106 8.32 -1.28 2.11
C MET A 106 8.45 -0.36 0.91
N SER A 107 9.11 0.78 1.07
CA SER A 107 9.23 1.76 -0.01
C SER A 107 10.67 2.25 -0.13
N GLN A 108 11.25 2.15 -1.33
CA GLN A 108 12.56 2.71 -1.65
C GLN A 108 12.41 3.88 -2.64
N LEU A 109 13.29 4.86 -2.51
CA LEU A 109 13.38 6.01 -3.38
C LEU A 109 14.84 6.23 -3.75
N ALA A 110 15.12 6.35 -5.05
CA ALA A 110 16.33 6.98 -5.53
C ALA A 110 15.95 8.33 -6.12
N ALA A 111 16.60 9.38 -5.63
CA ALA A 111 16.44 10.75 -6.08
C ALA A 111 17.82 11.42 -6.10
N PRO A 112 18.13 12.27 -7.09
CA PRO A 112 19.44 12.88 -7.24
C PRO A 112 19.68 13.93 -6.16
N ASN A 113 20.94 14.09 -5.76
CA ASN A 113 21.41 15.33 -5.14
C ASN A 113 21.75 16.35 -6.25
N TYR A 114 21.70 17.65 -5.94
CA TYR A 114 21.97 18.72 -6.93
C TYR A 114 23.41 18.72 -7.50
N GLU A 115 24.27 17.83 -7.02
CA GLU A 115 25.69 17.79 -7.36
C GLU A 115 25.99 16.95 -8.61
N ASN A 116 25.09 16.03 -8.98
CA ASN A 116 25.35 15.07 -10.05
C ASN A 116 24.16 14.96 -11.01
N GLU A 117 24.45 14.89 -12.31
CA GLU A 117 23.47 14.55 -13.33
C GLU A 117 23.37 13.03 -13.47
N PHE A 118 22.14 12.50 -13.49
CA PHE A 118 21.87 11.08 -13.63
C PHE A 118 20.86 10.82 -14.75
N GLU A 119 21.08 9.73 -15.48
CA GLU A 119 20.11 9.21 -16.45
C GLU A 119 19.05 8.35 -15.76
N CYS A 120 17.82 8.38 -16.26
CA CYS A 120 16.71 7.66 -15.65
C CYS A 120 16.98 6.14 -15.46
N PRO A 121 17.54 5.41 -16.44
CA PRO A 121 17.88 3.99 -16.25
C PRO A 121 18.83 3.74 -15.07
N ALA A 122 19.80 4.62 -14.84
CA ALA A 122 20.72 4.49 -13.72
C ALA A 122 20.01 4.66 -12.37
N VAL A 123 19.10 5.64 -12.27
CA VAL A 123 18.30 5.85 -11.05
C VAL A 123 17.33 4.69 -10.80
N GLN A 124 16.70 4.15 -11.86
CA GLN A 124 15.85 2.96 -11.76
C GLN A 124 16.64 1.72 -11.32
N GLN A 125 17.89 1.56 -11.79
CA GLN A 125 18.76 0.47 -11.37
C GLN A 125 19.21 0.63 -9.91
N ALA A 126 19.48 1.86 -9.47
CA ALA A 126 19.91 2.15 -8.11
C ALA A 126 18.82 1.85 -7.06
N VAL A 127 17.54 2.06 -7.38
CA VAL A 127 16.42 1.80 -6.44
C VAL A 127 15.91 0.35 -6.47
N ALA A 128 16.40 -0.47 -7.40
CA ALA A 128 15.91 -1.83 -7.58
C ALA A 128 16.11 -2.66 -6.30
N ILE A 129 15.05 -3.34 -5.85
CA ILE A 129 15.14 -4.24 -4.68
C ILE A 129 16.01 -5.44 -5.06
N LYS A 130 17.14 -5.64 -4.36
CA LYS A 130 18.04 -6.78 -4.61
C LYS A 130 17.67 -7.91 -3.66
N TRP A 131 17.47 -9.10 -4.19
CA TRP A 131 17.39 -10.29 -3.32
C TRP A 131 18.81 -10.70 -2.90
N PRO A 132 19.06 -11.08 -1.62
CA PRO A 132 18.09 -11.40 -0.56
C PRO A 132 17.90 -10.29 0.50
N GLN A 133 17.88 -9.01 0.10
CA GLN A 133 17.82 -7.89 1.05
C GLN A 133 16.52 -7.83 1.86
N VAL A 134 15.39 -8.32 1.32
CA VAL A 134 14.11 -8.36 2.03
C VAL A 134 14.05 -9.57 2.96
N LYS A 135 13.86 -9.34 4.27
CA LYS A 135 13.81 -10.39 5.30
C LYS A 135 12.38 -10.67 5.75
N THR A 136 11.61 -9.63 6.00
CA THR A 136 10.24 -9.75 6.50
C THR A 136 9.38 -8.66 5.89
N LEU A 137 8.17 -9.03 5.48
CA LEU A 137 7.07 -8.14 5.12
C LEU A 137 5.81 -8.74 5.72
N SER A 138 5.07 -7.97 6.51
CA SER A 138 3.77 -8.37 7.04
C SER A 138 2.85 -7.15 7.08
N LEU A 139 1.58 -7.42 6.80
CA LEU A 139 0.49 -6.47 6.88
C LEU A 139 -0.68 -7.18 7.53
N GLU A 140 -1.12 -6.66 8.68
CA GLU A 140 -2.23 -7.21 9.45
C GLU A 140 -3.34 -6.15 9.51
N LEU A 141 -4.57 -6.54 9.17
CA LEU A 141 -5.77 -5.71 9.25
C LEU A 141 -6.76 -6.35 10.23
N ASP A 142 -7.15 -5.62 11.27
CA ASP A 142 -8.11 -6.08 12.29
C ASP A 142 -7.75 -7.44 12.90
N GLY A 143 -6.46 -7.66 13.19
CA GLY A 143 -5.97 -8.92 13.73
C GLY A 143 -5.75 -10.03 12.69
N HIS A 144 -6.08 -9.81 11.43
CA HIS A 144 -5.94 -10.78 10.35
C HIS A 144 -4.71 -10.48 9.51
N ASP A 145 -3.75 -11.41 9.49
CA ASP A 145 -2.60 -11.34 8.58
C ASP A 145 -3.09 -11.51 7.13
N LEU A 146 -2.67 -10.59 6.25
CA LEU A 146 -3.11 -10.53 4.87
C LEU A 146 -2.29 -11.42 3.91
N GLY A 147 -1.46 -12.29 4.46
CA GLY A 147 -0.74 -13.33 3.74
C GLY A 147 0.48 -12.82 2.96
N SER A 148 0.87 -13.60 1.95
CA SER A 148 2.12 -13.34 1.20
C SER A 148 2.03 -12.07 0.36
N LEU A 149 2.94 -11.13 0.64
CA LEU A 149 3.03 -9.87 -0.09
C LEU A 149 3.93 -9.93 -1.33
N ALA A 150 4.42 -11.11 -1.72
CA ALA A 150 5.39 -11.27 -2.80
C ALA A 150 4.92 -10.68 -4.14
N ALA A 151 3.63 -10.79 -4.46
CA ALA A 151 3.03 -10.28 -5.69
C ALA A 151 2.89 -8.74 -5.71
N PHE A 152 3.01 -8.07 -4.56
CA PHE A 152 2.79 -6.62 -4.41
C PHE A 152 4.05 -5.78 -4.62
N ARG A 153 5.15 -6.41 -5.06
CA ARG A 153 6.34 -5.70 -5.52
C ARG A 153 6.01 -4.90 -6.78
N GLN A 154 6.16 -3.59 -6.72
CA GLN A 154 5.91 -2.70 -7.84
C GLN A 154 6.99 -1.62 -7.95
N LYS A 155 7.26 -1.20 -9.17
CA LYS A 155 8.19 -0.11 -9.49
C LYS A 155 7.53 0.96 -10.36
N ALA A 156 8.05 2.18 -10.29
CA ALA A 156 7.71 3.23 -11.23
C ALA A 156 8.11 2.81 -12.65
N ARG A 157 7.19 2.96 -13.61
CA ARG A 157 7.44 2.61 -15.03
C ARG A 157 8.43 3.58 -15.69
N SER A 158 8.42 4.84 -15.26
CA SER A 158 9.29 5.90 -15.73
C SER A 158 9.76 6.73 -14.54
N CYS A 159 10.87 7.45 -14.69
CA CYS A 159 11.28 8.39 -13.67
C CYS A 159 10.33 9.57 -13.59
N PHE A 160 10.28 10.20 -12.42
CA PHE A 160 9.36 11.28 -12.09
C PHE A 160 10.08 12.42 -11.37
N ASP A 161 9.45 13.58 -11.35
CA ASP A 161 9.83 14.69 -10.49
C ASP A 161 9.24 14.47 -9.09
N LEU A 162 10.09 14.31 -8.08
CA LEU A 162 9.66 14.00 -6.71
C LEU A 162 8.77 15.09 -6.13
N LEU A 163 8.95 16.35 -6.53
CA LEU A 163 8.12 17.48 -6.08
C LEU A 163 7.09 17.90 -7.15
N GLY A 164 6.84 17.05 -8.15
CA GLY A 164 5.94 17.36 -9.26
C GLY A 164 4.47 17.60 -8.88
N SER A 165 4.03 17.20 -7.68
CA SER A 165 2.68 17.51 -7.16
C SER A 165 2.61 18.83 -6.38
N VAL A 166 3.77 19.42 -6.02
CA VAL A 166 3.83 20.67 -5.28
C VAL A 166 3.47 21.81 -6.22
N SER A 167 2.51 22.67 -5.81
CA SER A 167 2.11 23.83 -6.61
C SER A 167 3.33 24.65 -7.08
N ARG A 168 3.31 25.03 -8.36
CA ARG A 168 4.36 25.85 -9.00
C ARG A 168 4.55 27.21 -8.34
N ASP A 169 3.51 27.76 -7.71
CA ASP A 169 3.58 29.03 -6.97
C ASP A 169 4.50 28.95 -5.75
N ARG A 170 4.77 27.73 -5.26
CA ARG A 170 5.76 27.48 -4.20
C ARG A 170 7.19 27.36 -4.71
N LEU A 171 7.39 27.49 -6.03
CA LEU A 171 8.68 27.38 -6.73
C LEU A 171 9.49 26.16 -6.25
N PRO A 172 8.90 24.94 -6.24
CA PRO A 172 9.63 23.76 -5.80
C PRO A 172 10.85 23.52 -6.70
N PRO A 173 12.00 23.13 -6.14
CA PRO A 173 13.10 22.69 -6.97
C PRO A 173 12.70 21.41 -7.70
N LYS A 174 13.20 21.25 -8.93
CA LYS A 174 13.00 20.04 -9.71
C LYS A 174 13.92 18.94 -9.21
N ILE A 175 13.36 17.82 -8.75
CA ILE A 175 14.11 16.66 -8.29
C ILE A 175 13.85 15.50 -9.25
N TYR A 176 14.61 15.50 -10.34
CA TYR A 176 14.47 14.58 -11.47
C TYR A 176 15.84 14.19 -12.03
N PRO A 177 16.05 12.92 -12.47
CA PRO A 177 15.08 11.83 -12.43
C PRO A 177 15.00 11.15 -11.06
N SER A 178 13.79 10.97 -10.53
CA SER A 178 13.55 10.12 -9.35
C SER A 178 12.88 8.80 -9.75
N ALA A 179 13.18 7.72 -9.04
CA ALA A 179 12.57 6.41 -9.24
C ALA A 179 12.21 5.75 -7.90
N THR A 180 11.19 4.89 -7.92
CA THR A 180 10.80 4.10 -6.75
C THR A 180 10.57 2.65 -7.11
N GLU A 181 10.89 1.78 -6.16
CA GLU A 181 10.50 0.39 -6.13
C GLU A 181 10.16 0.01 -4.67
N GLY A 182 9.17 -0.86 -4.48
CA GLY A 182 8.68 -1.18 -3.16
C GLY A 182 7.63 -2.30 -3.18
N TYR A 183 7.15 -2.63 -1.99
CA TYR A 183 5.98 -3.45 -1.76
C TYR A 183 4.83 -2.54 -1.37
N TRP A 184 3.86 -2.44 -2.26
CA TRP A 184 2.76 -1.48 -2.18
C TRP A 184 1.44 -2.24 -2.21
N VAL A 185 0.64 -2.03 -1.17
CA VAL A 185 -0.67 -2.69 -1.03
C VAL A 185 -1.77 -1.65 -1.16
N MET A 186 -2.78 -1.95 -1.96
CA MET A 186 -4.01 -1.16 -2.04
C MET A 186 -5.12 -1.93 -1.33
N LEU A 187 -5.57 -1.44 -0.17
CA LEU A 187 -6.74 -1.99 0.51
C LEU A 187 -8.02 -1.43 -0.14
N ARG A 188 -9.04 -2.27 -0.25
CA ARG A 188 -10.40 -1.84 -0.58
C ARG A 188 -10.93 -0.89 0.51
N PRO A 189 -11.95 -0.08 0.19
CA PRO A 189 -12.60 0.74 1.20
C PRO A 189 -13.08 -0.09 2.38
N LEU A 190 -12.65 0.31 3.57
CA LEU A 190 -13.07 -0.31 4.81
C LEU A 190 -14.49 0.17 5.19
N SER A 191 -15.18 -0.62 6.02
CA SER A 191 -16.46 -0.22 6.58
C SER A 191 -16.31 1.01 7.49
N PRO A 192 -17.37 1.82 7.68
CA PRO A 192 -17.37 2.84 8.73
C PRO A 192 -17.08 2.24 10.11
N GLY A 193 -16.25 2.92 10.91
CA GLY A 193 -15.79 2.44 12.21
C GLY A 193 -14.27 2.49 12.39
N GLU A 194 -13.80 2.00 13.53
CA GLU A 194 -12.39 1.92 13.85
C GLU A 194 -11.78 0.60 13.39
N HIS A 195 -10.64 0.67 12.72
CA HIS A 195 -9.86 -0.44 12.19
C HIS A 195 -8.42 -0.36 12.67
N SER A 196 -7.79 -1.50 12.90
CA SER A 196 -6.36 -1.59 13.24
C SER A 196 -5.56 -2.09 12.05
N LEU A 197 -4.46 -1.42 11.71
CA LEU A 197 -3.56 -1.83 10.64
C LEU A 197 -2.12 -1.85 11.14
N LYS A 198 -1.46 -3.00 11.09
CA LYS A 198 -0.06 -3.16 11.48
C LYS A 198 0.80 -3.38 10.25
N ILE A 199 1.80 -2.52 10.07
CA ILE A 199 2.76 -2.57 8.97
C ILE A 199 4.11 -2.97 9.55
N ARG A 200 4.69 -4.06 9.06
CA ARG A 200 6.00 -4.55 9.48
C ARG A 200 6.88 -4.83 8.27
N SER A 201 8.07 -4.25 8.23
CA SER A 201 9.10 -4.63 7.26
C SER A 201 10.49 -4.68 7.88
N ARG A 202 11.32 -5.63 7.41
CA ARG A 202 12.73 -5.77 7.76
C ARG A 202 13.52 -6.03 6.48
N TYR A 203 14.49 -5.18 6.19
CA TYR A 203 15.31 -5.30 4.99
C TYR A 203 16.71 -4.72 5.18
N LEU A 204 17.66 -5.17 4.37
CA LEU A 204 19.02 -4.68 4.35
C LEU A 204 19.17 -3.54 3.34
N ALA A 205 19.65 -2.39 3.81
CA ALA A 205 20.12 -1.31 2.95
C ALA A 205 21.40 -1.71 2.19
N ASP A 206 21.74 -0.97 1.15
CA ASP A 206 22.99 -1.16 0.40
C ASP A 206 24.26 -0.95 1.26
N SER A 207 24.16 -0.17 2.33
CA SER A 207 25.22 -0.03 3.35
C SER A 207 25.44 -1.30 4.19
N GLY A 208 24.56 -2.29 4.08
CA GLY A 208 24.52 -3.46 4.96
C GLY A 208 23.79 -3.22 6.28
N GLN A 209 23.33 -1.99 6.54
CA GLN A 209 22.47 -1.70 7.69
C GLN A 209 21.13 -2.42 7.54
N GLU A 210 20.70 -3.08 8.60
CA GLU A 210 19.32 -3.57 8.69
C GLU A 210 18.38 -2.43 9.08
N LEU A 211 17.29 -2.30 8.34
CA LEU A 211 16.25 -1.31 8.54
C LEU A 211 14.96 -2.03 8.94
N VAL A 212 14.36 -1.59 10.05
CA VAL A 212 13.11 -2.14 10.57
C VAL A 212 12.03 -1.06 10.56
N GLN A 213 10.87 -1.37 9.97
CA GLN A 213 9.69 -0.55 10.08
C GLN A 213 8.64 -1.25 10.93
N ASP A 214 8.13 -0.54 11.94
CA ASP A 214 7.12 -1.00 12.88
C ASP A 214 6.09 0.10 13.09
N ILE A 215 4.97 0.04 12.35
CA ILE A 215 3.92 1.06 12.40
C ILE A 215 2.58 0.40 12.73
N ASP A 216 1.93 0.90 13.77
CA ASP A 216 0.54 0.57 14.11
C ASP A 216 -0.34 1.78 13.78
N TYR A 217 -1.33 1.57 12.94
CA TYR A 217 -2.38 2.54 12.65
C TYR A 217 -3.68 2.14 13.34
N THR A 218 -4.29 3.10 14.02
CA THR A 218 -5.73 3.12 14.30
C THR A 218 -6.38 4.00 13.25
N ILE A 219 -7.24 3.42 12.42
CA ILE A 219 -7.88 4.07 11.28
C ILE A 219 -9.36 4.21 11.59
N ASN A 220 -9.84 5.44 11.73
CA ASN A 220 -11.25 5.72 11.92
C ASN A 220 -11.88 6.12 10.59
N ILE A 221 -12.81 5.30 10.10
CA ILE A 221 -13.58 5.51 8.88
C ILE A 221 -14.91 6.18 9.22
N TYR A 222 -15.16 7.36 8.65
CA TYR A 222 -16.35 8.17 8.93
C TYR A 222 -17.22 8.49 7.71
#